data_AF-A0A9R1QLN1-F1
#
_entry.id   AF-A0A9R1QLN1-F1
#
_cell.length_a   1.000
_cell.length_b   1.000
_cell.length_c   1.000
_cell.angle_alpha   90.00
_cell.angle_beta   90.00
_cell.angle_gamma   90.00
#
_symmetry.space_group_name_H-M   'P 1'
#
loop_
_entity.id
_entity.type
_entity.pdbx_description
1 polymer ?
#
loop_
_entity_poly.entity_id
_entity_poly.type
_entity_poly.pdbx_seq_one_letter_code
_entity_poly.pdbx_strand_id
1 'polypeptide(L)'
;MGGVTSTIAARFAFFPPTPPSYTVVADAATGRLLIPEISRPPARRRRRDGGGDSSSGAAAAEEEDATEVVRLRTRRGNEIVAVYVRHARASATLLYSHGNAADLGQMYGLFVELSRRLRVNIFGYDYAGYGRSTGKPTEYNTYADIEAAYNCLKEKYGVPDEDIILYGQSVGSGPTIDLAARLPNLRAVVLHSPILSGLRVLYPVKKTFWFDILEC
;
A
#
# COMPACT_ATOMS: atom_id res chain seq x y z
N MET A 1 -26.29 13.16 14.01
CA MET A 1 -25.45 13.74 15.10
C MET A 1 -24.13 12.94 15.29
N GLY A 2 -23.47 12.47 14.22
CA GLY A 2 -22.34 11.52 14.32
C GLY A 2 -20.92 12.08 14.06
N GLY A 3 -20.76 13.40 13.85
CA GLY A 3 -19.50 13.96 13.33
C GLY A 3 -18.39 14.23 14.35
N VAL A 4 -18.72 14.37 15.64
CA VAL A 4 -17.76 14.90 16.64
C VAL A 4 -16.97 13.79 17.36
N THR A 5 -17.59 12.64 17.62
CA THR A 5 -16.96 11.52 18.33
C THR A 5 -15.97 10.72 17.46
N SER A 6 -16.24 10.59 16.16
CA SER A 6 -15.35 9.95 15.17
C SER A 6 -13.96 10.61 15.10
N THR A 7 -13.88 11.92 15.34
CA THR A 7 -12.62 12.68 15.19
C THR A 7 -11.61 12.38 16.30
N ILE A 8 -12.06 12.04 17.51
CA ILE A 8 -11.17 11.73 18.64
C ILE A 8 -10.63 10.30 18.51
N ALA A 9 -11.49 9.33 18.19
CA ALA A 9 -11.06 7.94 17.99
C ALA A 9 -10.02 7.82 16.87
N ALA A 10 -10.21 8.53 15.75
CA ALA A 10 -9.23 8.57 14.67
C ALA A 10 -7.85 9.08 15.11
N ARG A 11 -7.79 10.08 16.02
CA ARG A 11 -6.51 10.59 16.56
C ARG A 11 -5.73 9.59 17.40
N PHE A 12 -6.40 8.59 17.97
CA PHE A 12 -5.75 7.52 18.74
C PHE A 12 -5.51 6.24 17.92
N ALA A 13 -6.08 6.15 16.71
CA ALA A 13 -5.97 4.97 15.86
C ALA A 13 -4.88 5.10 14.79
N PHE A 14 -4.47 6.31 14.42
CA PHE A 14 -3.51 6.54 13.32
C PHE A 14 -2.26 7.29 13.79
N PHE A 15 -1.11 6.66 13.62
CA PHE A 15 0.21 7.18 14.00
C PHE A 15 1.14 7.20 12.78
N PRO A 16 0.95 8.12 11.82
CA PRO A 16 1.85 8.22 10.67
C PRO A 16 3.30 8.51 11.09
N PRO A 17 4.32 7.92 10.44
CA PRO A 17 5.72 8.25 10.70
C PRO A 17 5.99 9.76 10.59
N THR A 18 6.65 10.32 11.60
CA THR A 18 7.04 11.74 11.63
C THR A 18 8.53 11.86 12.01
N PRO A 19 9.41 12.25 11.08
CA PRO A 19 9.14 12.57 9.68
C PRO A 19 8.80 11.34 8.83
N PRO A 20 8.19 11.51 7.64
CA PRO A 20 8.03 10.45 6.64
C PRO A 20 9.36 9.78 6.30
N SER A 21 9.35 8.48 6.01
CA SER A 21 10.56 7.71 5.71
C SER A 21 11.10 7.92 4.28
N TYR A 22 10.31 8.56 3.41
CA TYR A 22 10.61 8.73 2.00
C TYR A 22 10.22 10.10 1.45
N THR A 23 10.78 10.44 0.28
CA THR A 23 10.44 11.65 -0.47
C THR A 23 9.89 11.30 -1.85
N VAL A 24 9.19 12.25 -2.48
CA VAL A 24 8.71 12.10 -3.87
C VAL A 24 9.28 13.23 -4.70
N VAL A 25 10.02 12.89 -5.75
CA VAL A 25 10.62 13.83 -6.70
C VAL A 25 10.16 13.51 -8.11
N ALA A 26 10.11 14.52 -8.99
CA ALA A 26 9.92 14.29 -10.42
C ALA A 26 11.28 14.08 -11.08
N ASP A 27 11.41 13.03 -11.87
CA ASP A 27 12.56 12.80 -12.72
C ASP A 27 12.67 13.90 -13.77
N ALA A 28 13.83 14.54 -13.86
CA ALA A 28 14.02 15.70 -14.73
C ALA A 28 13.96 15.37 -16.23
N ALA A 29 14.23 14.11 -16.61
CA ALA A 29 14.25 13.69 -18.01
C ALA A 29 12.88 13.18 -18.49
N THR A 30 12.17 12.43 -17.63
CA THR A 30 10.93 11.73 -18.00
C THR A 30 9.68 12.37 -17.41
N GLY A 31 9.82 13.26 -16.43
CA GLY A 31 8.71 13.85 -15.66
C GLY A 31 7.99 12.85 -14.73
N ARG A 32 8.44 11.59 -14.68
CA ARG A 32 7.85 10.56 -13.84
C ARG A 32 8.20 10.78 -12.38
N LEU A 33 7.28 10.42 -11.49
CA LEU A 33 7.55 10.48 -10.05
C LEU A 33 8.45 9.32 -9.65
N LEU A 34 9.38 9.61 -8.74
CA LEU A 34 10.32 8.67 -8.16
C LEU A 34 10.36 8.86 -6.64
N ILE A 35 10.70 7.78 -5.95
CA ILE A 35 11.03 7.78 -4.53
C ILE A 35 12.54 7.45 -4.44
N PRO A 36 13.43 8.44 -4.27
CA PRO A 36 14.88 8.23 -4.35
C PRO A 36 15.42 7.17 -3.38
N GLU A 37 14.78 7.05 -2.23
CA GLU A 37 15.15 6.11 -1.17
C GLU A 37 14.92 4.64 -1.58
N ILE A 38 14.02 4.39 -2.54
CA ILE A 38 13.68 3.03 -2.99
C ILE A 38 14.07 2.76 -4.46
N SER A 39 14.20 3.82 -5.28
CA SER A 39 14.58 3.72 -6.69
C SER A 39 16.10 3.56 -6.91
N ARG A 40 16.93 3.68 -5.86
CA ARG A 40 18.37 3.44 -5.97
C ARG A 40 18.65 1.95 -5.75
N PRO A 41 19.31 1.25 -6.70
CA PRO A 41 19.77 -0.10 -6.43
C PRO A 41 20.70 -0.04 -5.20
N PRO A 42 20.61 -1.01 -4.28
CA PRO A 42 21.52 -1.06 -3.14
C PRO A 42 22.94 -1.06 -3.70
N ALA A 43 23.79 -0.14 -3.21
CA ALA A 43 25.19 -0.06 -3.61
C ALA A 43 25.79 -1.46 -3.47
N ARG A 44 26.06 -2.13 -4.61
CA ARG A 44 26.68 -3.45 -4.63
C ARG A 44 27.92 -3.36 -3.76
N ARG A 45 27.89 -3.97 -2.57
CA ARG A 45 29.11 -4.25 -1.81
C ARG A 45 29.96 -5.09 -2.75
N ARG A 46 30.99 -4.49 -3.34
CA ARG A 46 32.01 -5.19 -4.11
C ARG A 46 32.64 -6.22 -3.16
N ARG A 47 32.13 -7.46 -3.19
CA ARG A 47 32.89 -8.59 -2.68
C ARG A 47 34.10 -8.72 -3.60
N ARG A 48 35.26 -8.43 -3.02
CA ARG A 48 36.56 -8.59 -3.65
C ARG A 48 36.96 -10.05 -3.49
N ASP A 49 36.30 -10.95 -4.20
CA ASP A 49 36.69 -12.35 -4.27
C ASP A 49 37.04 -12.64 -5.73
N GLY A 50 38.33 -12.87 -5.98
CA GLY A 50 38.87 -13.23 -7.28
C GLY A 50 38.82 -14.73 -7.55
N GLY A 51 38.96 -15.08 -8.83
CA GLY A 51 39.16 -16.46 -9.31
C GLY A 51 37.98 -16.99 -10.13
N GLY A 52 38.19 -17.18 -11.43
CA GLY A 52 37.15 -17.50 -12.41
C GLY A 52 36.75 -18.97 -12.49
N ASP A 53 35.63 -19.24 -13.17
CA ASP A 53 35.62 -20.04 -14.39
C ASP A 53 34.29 -19.86 -15.13
N SER A 54 34.36 -19.92 -16.46
CA SER A 54 33.26 -19.66 -17.37
C SER A 54 32.66 -20.96 -17.92
N SER A 55 31.37 -21.22 -17.66
CA SER A 55 30.51 -21.90 -18.64
C SER A 55 29.02 -21.84 -18.28
N SER A 56 28.25 -21.29 -19.23
CA SER A 56 26.84 -21.60 -19.52
C SER A 56 25.81 -21.46 -18.40
N GLY A 57 25.38 -20.22 -18.16
CA GLY A 57 24.01 -19.91 -17.76
C GLY A 57 23.46 -18.93 -18.78
N ALA A 58 22.59 -19.40 -19.68
CA ALA A 58 21.83 -18.52 -20.56
C ALA A 58 21.19 -17.42 -19.69
N ALA A 59 21.47 -16.17 -20.04
CA ALA A 59 21.04 -14.99 -19.31
C ALA A 59 19.51 -15.02 -19.15
N ALA A 60 19.05 -15.51 -18.00
CA ALA A 60 17.86 -14.95 -17.39
C ALA A 60 18.25 -13.52 -17.05
N ALA A 61 18.02 -12.60 -18.00
CA ALA A 61 17.98 -11.19 -17.68
C ALA A 61 17.07 -11.10 -16.45
N GLU A 62 17.64 -10.68 -15.32
CA GLU A 62 16.86 -10.34 -14.14
C GLU A 62 15.85 -9.29 -14.65
N GLU A 63 14.61 -9.72 -14.90
CA GLU A 63 13.50 -8.81 -15.19
C GLU A 63 13.34 -7.99 -13.91
N GLU A 64 14.03 -6.84 -13.87
CA GLU A 64 13.92 -5.91 -12.74
C GLU A 64 12.44 -5.57 -12.55
N ASP A 65 11.95 -5.75 -11.32
CA ASP A 65 10.59 -5.39 -10.94
C ASP A 65 10.39 -3.89 -11.23
N ALA A 66 9.62 -3.59 -12.28
CA ALA A 66 9.39 -2.22 -12.71
C ALA A 66 8.47 -1.53 -11.69
N THR A 67 9.02 -0.60 -10.92
CA THR A 67 8.27 0.20 -9.94
C THR A 67 7.84 1.53 -10.54
N GLU A 68 6.55 1.84 -10.46
CA GLU A 68 5.99 3.15 -10.82
C GLU A 68 5.43 3.86 -9.58
N VAL A 69 5.70 5.16 -9.43
CA VAL A 69 5.13 6.00 -8.36
C VAL A 69 4.05 6.90 -8.95
N VAL A 70 2.90 6.97 -8.31
CA VAL A 70 1.76 7.79 -8.75
C VAL A 70 1.17 8.61 -7.63
N ARG A 71 0.61 9.76 -7.97
CA ARG A 71 -0.25 10.55 -7.08
C ARG A 71 -1.69 10.39 -7.50
N LEU A 72 -2.57 10.13 -6.54
CA LEU A 72 -3.98 9.87 -6.77
C LEU A 72 -4.81 10.94 -6.07
N ARG A 73 -5.79 11.49 -6.78
CA ARG A 73 -6.78 12.41 -6.22
C ARG A 73 -7.92 11.60 -5.65
N THR A 74 -8.25 11.80 -4.38
CA THR A 74 -9.35 11.09 -3.72
C THR A 74 -10.65 11.89 -3.79
N ARG A 75 -11.80 11.21 -3.69
CA ARG A 75 -13.12 11.87 -3.69
C ARG A 75 -13.31 12.90 -2.57
N ARG A 76 -12.49 12.82 -1.51
CA ARG A 76 -12.49 13.77 -0.39
C ARG A 76 -11.51 14.93 -0.57
N GLY A 77 -10.89 15.05 -1.75
CA GLY A 77 -10.02 16.17 -2.11
C GLY A 77 -8.59 16.06 -1.58
N ASN A 78 -8.20 14.90 -1.06
CA ASN A 78 -6.80 14.63 -0.71
C ASN A 78 -6.04 14.18 -1.97
N GLU A 79 -4.75 14.40 -1.94
CA GLU A 79 -3.79 13.76 -2.84
C GLU A 79 -2.98 12.74 -2.03
N ILE A 80 -3.01 11.48 -2.46
CA ILE A 80 -2.28 10.36 -1.83
C ILE A 80 -1.22 9.81 -2.78
N VAL A 81 -0.17 9.23 -2.22
CA VAL A 81 0.91 8.58 -2.98
C VAL A 81 0.65 7.07 -3.04
N ALA A 82 0.93 6.47 -4.18
CA ALA A 82 0.93 5.02 -4.36
C ALA A 82 2.15 4.56 -5.17
N VAL A 83 2.55 3.31 -4.95
CA VAL A 83 3.58 2.61 -5.71
C VAL A 83 2.98 1.37 -6.36
N TYR A 84 3.36 1.12 -7.60
CA TYR A 84 3.00 -0.07 -8.35
C TYR A 84 4.27 -0.85 -8.69
N VAL A 85 4.50 -1.94 -7.98
CA VAL A 85 5.59 -2.89 -8.23
C VAL A 85 5.06 -3.96 -9.16
N ARG A 86 5.63 -4.05 -10.37
CA ARG A 86 5.20 -5.01 -11.38
C ARG A 86 6.19 -6.14 -11.54
N HIS A 87 5.64 -7.34 -11.66
CA HIS A 87 6.39 -8.54 -11.97
C HIS A 87 5.94 -9.07 -13.34
N ALA A 88 6.89 -9.36 -14.23
CA ALA A 88 6.59 -9.71 -15.63
C ALA A 88 5.69 -10.94 -15.80
N ARG A 89 5.76 -11.88 -14.86
CA ARG A 89 4.94 -13.11 -14.83
C ARG A 89 3.82 -13.05 -13.80
N ALA A 90 3.34 -11.87 -13.45
CA ALA A 90 2.29 -11.71 -12.46
C ALA A 90 0.98 -12.34 -12.92
N SER A 91 0.37 -13.17 -12.07
CA SER A 91 -0.95 -13.78 -12.34
C SER A 91 -2.11 -13.09 -11.61
N ALA A 92 -1.81 -12.08 -10.79
CA ALA A 92 -2.75 -11.30 -10.01
C ALA A 92 -2.08 -10.00 -9.54
N THR A 93 -2.89 -9.05 -9.07
CA THR A 93 -2.43 -7.79 -8.47
C THR A 93 -2.97 -7.66 -7.05
N LEU A 94 -2.07 -7.50 -6.06
CA LEU A 94 -2.46 -7.22 -4.68
C LEU A 94 -2.63 -5.71 -4.49
N LEU A 95 -3.82 -5.27 -4.10
CA LEU A 95 -4.06 -3.94 -3.58
C LEU A 95 -3.80 -3.96 -2.07
N TYR A 96 -2.70 -3.34 -1.64
CA TYR A 96 -2.15 -3.46 -0.30
C TYR A 96 -2.46 -2.23 0.57
N SER A 97 -3.30 -2.45 1.58
CA SER A 97 -3.62 -1.50 2.66
C SER A 97 -2.70 -1.77 3.85
N HIS A 98 -1.69 -0.91 4.05
CA HIS A 98 -0.63 -1.14 5.05
C HIS A 98 -1.08 -0.94 6.51
N GLY A 99 -0.26 -1.45 7.43
CA GLY A 99 -0.49 -1.30 8.86
C GLY A 99 -0.27 0.12 9.37
N ASN A 100 -0.62 0.35 10.63
CA ASN A 100 -0.34 1.60 11.30
C ASN A 100 1.17 1.82 11.50
N ALA A 101 1.60 3.06 11.72
CA ALA A 101 3.00 3.44 11.96
C ALA A 101 4.00 2.96 10.88
N ALA A 102 3.50 2.74 9.67
CA ALA A 102 4.27 2.44 8.48
C ALA A 102 3.92 3.42 7.37
N ASP A 103 4.83 3.65 6.43
CA ASP A 103 4.56 4.33 5.16
C ASP A 103 5.20 3.57 3.98
N LEU A 104 4.94 4.00 2.75
CA LEU A 104 5.43 3.34 1.54
C LEU A 104 6.95 3.11 1.49
N GLY A 105 7.74 4.02 2.05
CA GLY A 105 9.21 3.87 2.07
C GLY A 105 9.65 2.67 2.91
N GLN A 106 9.02 2.47 4.07
CA GLN A 106 9.28 1.32 4.94
C GLN A 106 8.71 0.02 4.35
N MET A 107 7.56 0.10 3.67
CA MET A 107 6.86 -1.06 3.12
C MET A 107 7.47 -1.57 1.81
N TYR A 108 8.23 -0.74 1.08
CA TYR A 108 8.71 -1.09 -0.26
C TYR A 108 9.53 -2.37 -0.31
N GLY A 109 10.45 -2.58 0.64
CA GLY A 109 11.26 -3.79 0.68
C GLY A 109 10.41 -5.06 0.82
N LEU A 110 9.31 -4.98 1.57
CA LEU A 110 8.33 -6.07 1.66
C LEU A 110 7.59 -6.26 0.34
N PHE A 111 7.17 -5.19 -0.33
CA PHE A 111 6.45 -5.27 -1.60
C PHE A 111 7.26 -5.95 -2.70
N VAL A 112 8.54 -5.60 -2.84
CA VAL A 112 9.44 -6.26 -3.81
C VAL A 112 9.59 -7.74 -3.49
N GLU A 113 9.83 -8.10 -2.23
CA GLU A 113 10.03 -9.51 -1.88
C GLU A 113 8.74 -10.33 -2.02
N LEU A 114 7.57 -9.76 -1.70
CA LEU A 114 6.28 -10.39 -1.95
C LEU A 114 6.02 -10.56 -3.45
N SER A 115 6.25 -9.52 -4.24
CA SER A 115 6.06 -9.54 -5.70
C SER A 115 6.89 -10.65 -6.34
N ARG A 116 8.18 -10.72 -5.99
CA ARG A 116 9.13 -11.71 -6.49
C ARG A 116 8.80 -13.13 -6.06
N ARG A 117 8.47 -13.35 -4.79
CA ARG A 117 8.20 -14.71 -4.25
C ARG A 117 6.86 -15.27 -4.72
N LEU A 118 5.84 -14.43 -4.78
CA LEU A 118 4.48 -14.85 -5.12
C LEU A 118 4.16 -14.70 -6.61
N ARG A 119 5.02 -14.01 -7.37
CA ARG A 119 4.81 -13.68 -8.79
C ARG A 119 3.47 -12.97 -8.97
N VAL A 120 3.34 -11.83 -8.31
CA VAL A 120 2.15 -10.96 -8.32
C VAL A 120 2.59 -9.52 -8.43
N ASN A 121 1.75 -8.66 -9.01
CA ASN A 121 1.97 -7.23 -8.91
C ASN A 121 1.52 -6.75 -7.52
N ILE A 122 2.16 -5.71 -7.00
CA ILE A 122 1.78 -5.08 -5.73
C ILE A 122 1.45 -3.61 -5.98
N PHE A 123 0.23 -3.20 -5.65
CA PHE A 123 -0.21 -1.82 -5.64
C PHE A 123 -0.40 -1.37 -4.19
N GLY A 124 0.61 -0.69 -3.64
CA GLY A 124 0.57 -0.15 -2.29
C GLY A 124 0.28 1.36 -2.32
N TYR A 125 -0.48 1.86 -1.35
CA TYR A 125 -0.79 3.30 -1.24
C TYR A 125 -0.66 3.76 0.21
N ASP A 126 -0.28 5.02 0.42
CA ASP A 126 -0.35 5.67 1.73
C ASP A 126 -1.75 6.26 1.93
N TYR A 127 -2.23 6.19 3.18
CA TYR A 127 -3.45 6.91 3.58
C TYR A 127 -3.27 8.43 3.56
N ALA A 128 -4.37 9.18 3.52
CA ALA A 128 -4.36 10.62 3.73
C ALA A 128 -3.65 10.95 5.07
N GLY A 129 -2.67 11.85 5.01
CA GLY A 129 -1.82 12.22 6.16
C GLY A 129 -0.71 11.24 6.53
N TYR A 130 -0.49 10.17 5.76
CA TYR A 130 0.69 9.29 5.86
C TYR A 130 1.74 9.64 4.80
N GLY A 131 3.01 9.38 5.11
CA GLY A 131 4.10 9.55 4.16
C GLY A 131 4.12 10.95 3.52
N ARG A 132 4.03 10.98 2.19
CA ARG A 132 3.94 12.24 1.40
C ARG A 132 2.52 12.57 0.93
N SER A 133 1.52 11.88 1.45
CA SER A 133 0.10 12.14 1.21
C SER A 133 -0.40 13.33 2.02
N THR A 134 -1.30 14.11 1.42
CA THR A 134 -1.95 15.26 2.06
C THR A 134 -3.14 14.83 2.93
N GLY A 135 -3.70 15.78 3.69
CA GLY A 135 -4.92 15.54 4.48
C GLY A 135 -4.66 15.00 5.89
N LYS A 136 -5.61 14.24 6.42
CA LYS A 136 -5.55 13.66 7.78
C LYS A 136 -6.03 12.21 7.77
N PRO A 137 -5.43 11.34 8.59
CA PRO A 137 -5.86 9.96 8.64
C PRO A 137 -7.14 9.86 9.48
N THR A 138 -8.24 9.60 8.79
CA THR A 138 -9.56 9.37 9.36
C THR A 138 -10.17 8.20 8.64
N GLU A 139 -11.03 7.43 9.30
CA GLU A 139 -11.72 6.28 8.70
C GLU A 139 -12.38 6.61 7.34
N TYR A 140 -13.14 7.70 7.25
CA TYR A 140 -13.76 8.11 5.97
C TYR A 140 -12.75 8.53 4.90
N ASN A 141 -11.56 9.01 5.29
CA ASN A 141 -10.50 9.25 4.32
C ASN A 141 -9.90 7.91 3.86
N THR A 142 -9.62 6.97 4.76
CA THR A 142 -9.04 5.67 4.35
C THR A 142 -9.95 4.91 3.39
N TYR A 143 -11.28 5.02 3.52
CA TYR A 143 -12.24 4.49 2.54
C TYR A 143 -12.18 5.19 1.18
N ALA A 144 -12.00 6.53 1.17
CA ALA A 144 -11.82 7.28 -0.06
C ALA A 144 -10.44 7.04 -0.71
N ASP A 145 -9.43 6.74 0.09
CA ASP A 145 -8.06 6.51 -0.34
C ASP A 145 -7.94 5.15 -1.05
N ILE A 146 -8.49 4.07 -0.47
CA ILE A 146 -8.49 2.75 -1.10
C ILE A 146 -9.34 2.73 -2.38
N GLU A 147 -10.44 3.49 -2.41
CA GLU A 147 -11.29 3.62 -3.60
C GLU A 147 -10.53 4.31 -4.74
N ALA A 148 -9.74 5.36 -4.43
CA ALA A 148 -8.89 6.00 -5.43
C ALA A 148 -7.78 5.06 -5.95
N ALA A 149 -7.19 4.26 -5.07
CA ALA A 149 -6.20 3.24 -5.44
C ALA A 149 -6.80 2.15 -6.33
N TYR A 150 -7.98 1.65 -5.97
CA TYR A 150 -8.74 0.68 -6.77
C TYR A 150 -9.11 1.24 -8.15
N ASN A 151 -9.67 2.44 -8.22
CA ASN A 151 -10.02 3.06 -9.50
C ASN A 151 -8.79 3.27 -10.39
N CYS A 152 -7.63 3.58 -9.81
CA CYS A 152 -6.39 3.66 -10.57
C CYS A 152 -6.01 2.30 -11.21
N LEU A 153 -6.14 1.20 -10.47
CA LEU A 153 -5.94 -0.15 -11.03
C LEU A 153 -6.90 -0.45 -12.19
N LYS A 154 -8.16 -0.05 -12.07
CA LYS A 154 -9.18 -0.24 -13.10
C LYS A 154 -8.95 0.62 -14.33
N GLU A 155 -8.85 1.93 -14.14
CA GLU A 155 -8.93 2.92 -15.21
C GLU A 155 -7.58 3.13 -15.90
N LYS A 156 -6.50 3.21 -15.11
CA LYS A 156 -5.16 3.49 -15.65
C LYS A 156 -4.46 2.21 -16.10
N TYR A 157 -4.58 1.14 -15.33
CA TYR A 157 -3.83 -0.11 -15.59
C TYR A 157 -4.69 -1.23 -16.19
N GLY A 158 -6.01 -1.06 -16.28
CA GLY A 158 -6.90 -2.03 -16.92
C GLY A 158 -6.98 -3.37 -16.20
N VAL A 159 -6.71 -3.43 -14.90
CA VAL A 159 -6.71 -4.70 -14.14
C VAL A 159 -8.16 -5.16 -13.95
N PRO A 160 -8.53 -6.39 -14.37
CA PRO A 160 -9.88 -6.91 -14.16
C PRO A 160 -10.10 -7.28 -12.68
N ASP A 161 -11.36 -7.29 -12.22
CA ASP A 161 -11.65 -7.47 -10.78
C ASP A 161 -11.23 -8.86 -10.30
N GLU A 162 -11.41 -9.85 -11.16
CA GLU A 162 -11.05 -11.26 -10.95
C GLU A 162 -9.54 -11.50 -10.82
N ASP A 163 -8.71 -10.49 -11.11
CA ASP A 163 -7.25 -10.53 -10.91
C ASP A 163 -6.81 -9.69 -9.70
N ILE A 164 -7.72 -8.96 -9.06
CA ILE A 164 -7.42 -8.13 -7.89
C ILE A 164 -7.61 -8.95 -6.61
N ILE A 165 -6.57 -8.96 -5.78
CA ILE A 165 -6.60 -9.48 -4.41
C ILE A 165 -6.49 -8.28 -3.48
N LEU A 166 -7.47 -8.10 -2.58
CA LEU A 166 -7.35 -7.08 -1.55
C LEU A 166 -6.55 -7.63 -0.38
N TYR A 167 -5.58 -6.86 0.11
CA TYR A 167 -4.75 -7.23 1.26
C TYR A 167 -4.79 -6.13 2.32
N GLY A 168 -5.29 -6.44 3.52
CA GLY A 168 -5.35 -5.50 4.63
C GLY A 168 -4.53 -5.98 5.82
N GLN A 169 -3.53 -5.19 6.24
CA GLN A 169 -2.74 -5.46 7.44
C GLN A 169 -3.19 -4.59 8.60
N SER A 170 -3.51 -5.18 9.75
CA SER A 170 -3.85 -4.44 10.98
C SER A 170 -4.91 -3.37 10.71
N VAL A 171 -4.65 -2.09 10.96
CA VAL A 171 -5.58 -0.98 10.66
C VAL A 171 -6.06 -0.95 9.20
N GLY A 172 -5.25 -1.44 8.27
CA GLY A 172 -5.60 -1.55 6.86
C GLY A 172 -6.69 -2.58 6.56
N SER A 173 -7.09 -3.43 7.52
CA SER A 173 -8.22 -4.35 7.37
C SER A 173 -9.54 -3.61 7.18
N GLY A 174 -9.75 -2.48 7.89
CA GLY A 174 -10.98 -1.70 7.80
C GLY A 174 -11.30 -1.23 6.37
N PRO A 175 -10.45 -0.42 5.72
CA PRO A 175 -10.71 0.00 4.34
C PRO A 175 -10.74 -1.16 3.35
N THR A 176 -9.99 -2.24 3.61
CA THR A 176 -10.00 -3.45 2.77
C THR A 176 -11.36 -4.13 2.77
N ILE A 177 -11.97 -4.33 3.95
CA ILE A 177 -13.28 -4.98 4.07
C ILE A 177 -14.40 -4.06 3.56
N ASP A 178 -14.34 -2.75 3.85
CA ASP A 178 -15.31 -1.77 3.33
C ASP A 178 -15.37 -1.78 1.79
N LEU A 179 -14.21 -1.86 1.13
CA LEU A 179 -14.16 -1.98 -0.32
C LEU A 179 -14.63 -3.37 -0.79
N ALA A 180 -14.18 -4.44 -0.13
CA ALA A 180 -14.57 -5.81 -0.48
C ALA A 180 -16.08 -6.04 -0.44
N ALA A 181 -16.78 -5.48 0.56
CA ALA A 181 -18.22 -5.60 0.73
C ALA A 181 -19.03 -5.03 -0.45
N ARG A 182 -18.41 -4.17 -1.27
CA ARG A 182 -19.03 -3.51 -2.42
C ARG A 182 -18.63 -4.13 -3.76
N LEU A 183 -17.68 -5.07 -3.78
CA LEU A 183 -17.08 -5.63 -5.00
C LEU A 183 -17.25 -7.16 -5.06
N PRO A 184 -18.24 -7.68 -5.81
CA PRO A 184 -18.57 -9.10 -5.78
C PRO A 184 -17.58 -10.00 -6.55
N ASN A 185 -16.80 -9.45 -7.48
CA ASN A 185 -15.99 -10.21 -8.44
C ASN A 185 -14.50 -10.26 -8.09
N LEU A 186 -14.11 -9.79 -6.91
CA LEU A 186 -12.72 -9.83 -6.46
C LEU A 186 -12.20 -11.27 -6.40
N ARG A 187 -10.94 -11.47 -6.75
CA ARG A 187 -10.30 -12.79 -6.69
C ARG A 187 -10.26 -13.36 -5.28
N ALA A 188 -9.87 -12.52 -4.32
CA ALA A 188 -9.74 -12.89 -2.92
C ALA A 188 -9.58 -11.64 -2.03
N VAL A 189 -9.82 -11.84 -0.73
CA VAL A 189 -9.51 -10.88 0.32
C VAL A 189 -8.60 -11.57 1.35
N VAL A 190 -7.49 -10.93 1.69
CA VAL A 190 -6.53 -11.40 2.69
C VAL A 190 -6.47 -10.38 3.82
N LEU A 191 -6.75 -10.85 5.04
CA LEU A 191 -6.66 -10.05 6.26
C LEU A 191 -5.48 -10.54 7.09
N HIS A 192 -4.46 -9.72 7.23
CA HIS A 192 -3.27 -10.03 8.00
C HIS A 192 -3.34 -9.32 9.36
N SER A 193 -3.54 -10.12 10.41
CA SER A 193 -3.68 -9.63 11.78
C SER A 193 -4.72 -8.50 11.89
N PRO A 194 -5.96 -8.73 11.41
CA PRO A 194 -6.98 -7.68 11.36
C PRO A 194 -7.34 -7.18 12.76
N ILE A 195 -7.74 -5.92 12.83
CA ILE A 195 -8.36 -5.38 14.05
C ILE A 195 -9.83 -5.78 14.07
N LEU A 196 -10.36 -6.14 15.24
CA LEU A 196 -11.80 -6.41 15.38
C LEU A 196 -12.61 -5.10 15.37
N SER A 197 -12.07 -4.07 16.01
CA SER A 197 -12.54 -2.69 15.93
C SER A 197 -11.54 -1.73 16.57
N GLY A 198 -11.63 -0.43 16.26
CA GLY A 198 -10.72 0.59 16.78
C GLY A 198 -10.78 0.75 18.31
N LEU A 199 -11.98 0.70 18.92
CA LEU A 199 -12.12 0.77 20.37
C LEU A 199 -11.50 -0.44 21.06
N ARG A 200 -11.62 -1.64 20.48
CA ARG A 200 -11.06 -2.87 21.06
C ARG A 200 -9.53 -2.92 21.03
N VAL A 201 -8.90 -2.15 20.14
CA VAL A 201 -7.45 -1.94 20.15
C VAL A 201 -7.03 -1.10 21.36
N LEU A 202 -7.81 -0.08 21.71
CA LEU A 202 -7.47 0.85 22.79
C LEU A 202 -7.90 0.36 24.17
N TYR A 203 -9.02 -0.37 24.25
CA TYR A 203 -9.63 -0.81 25.50
C TYR A 203 -10.23 -2.22 25.37
N PRO A 204 -10.19 -3.06 26.43
CA PRO A 204 -10.80 -4.39 26.41
C PRO A 204 -12.32 -4.31 26.56
N VAL A 205 -13.01 -3.81 25.53
CA VAL A 205 -14.47 -3.68 25.49
C VAL A 205 -15.13 -4.92 24.88
N LYS A 206 -16.07 -5.51 25.63
CA LYS A 206 -16.84 -6.70 25.18
C LYS A 206 -18.05 -6.35 24.30
N LYS A 207 -18.43 -5.07 24.24
CA LYS A 207 -19.59 -4.58 23.48
C LYS A 207 -19.13 -3.78 22.27
N THR A 208 -19.85 -3.93 21.16
CA THR A 208 -19.70 -3.09 19.97
C THR A 208 -20.54 -1.82 20.18
N PHE A 209 -19.95 -0.65 19.93
CA PHE A 209 -20.63 0.63 20.11
C PHE A 209 -20.80 1.33 18.76
N TRP A 210 -21.89 2.07 18.56
CA TRP A 210 -22.21 2.76 17.30
C TRP A 210 -21.19 3.83 16.86
N PHE A 211 -20.24 4.19 17.73
CA PHE A 211 -19.17 5.14 17.47
C PHE A 211 -17.79 4.47 17.38
N ASP A 212 -17.75 3.13 17.38
CA ASP A 212 -16.54 2.39 17.06
C ASP A 212 -16.18 2.61 15.58
N ILE A 213 -14.90 2.44 15.27
CA ILE A 213 -14.36 2.69 13.93
C ILE A 213 -13.71 1.41 13.40
N LEU A 214 -13.68 1.24 12.07
CA LEU A 214 -12.99 0.12 11.42
C LEU A 214 -13.47 -1.25 11.93
N GLU A 215 -14.79 -1.40 12.10
CA GLU A 215 -15.40 -2.69 12.45
C GLU A 215 -15.17 -3.68 11.31
N CYS A 216 -14.57 -4.82 11.64
CA CYS A 216 -14.25 -5.91 10.71
C CYS A 216 -15.07 -7.16 11.00
#